data_AF-A0AA35R9T2-F1
#
_entry.id   AF-A0AA35R9T2-F1
#
_cell.length_a   1.000
_cell.length_b   1.000
_cell.length_c   1.000
_cell.angle_alpha   90.00
_cell.angle_beta   90.00
_cell.angle_gamma   90.00
#
_symmetry.space_group_name_H-M   'P 1'
#
loop_
_entity.id
_entity.type
_entity.pdbx_description
1 polymer ?
#
loop_
_entity_poly.entity_id
_entity_poly.type
_entity_poly.pdbx_seq_one_letter_code
_entity_poly.pdbx_strand_id
1 'polypeptide(L)' 'MVQDQQHYYYAMGKRKTSVAQVRLYTDTGINQVNGRPLEEVFPWDSWQQLIRQPFRRDERARPVPDRRQDTRRRSC' A
#
# COMPACT_ATOMS: atom_id res chain seq x y z
N MET A 1 -25.66 14.29 1.54
CA MET A 1 -24.38 14.14 0.81
C MET A 1 -23.60 13.07 1.54
N VAL A 2 -23.61 11.82 1.06
CA VAL A 2 -23.01 10.68 1.76
C VAL A 2 -21.49 10.80 1.64
N GLN A 3 -20.81 10.98 2.77
CA GLN A 3 -19.36 10.86 2.84
C GLN A 3 -19.05 9.38 3.00
N ASP A 4 -18.94 8.65 1.89
CA ASP A 4 -18.32 7.32 1.92
C ASP A 4 -16.86 7.52 2.31
N GLN A 5 -16.60 7.41 3.61
CA GLN A 5 -15.28 7.52 4.20
C GLN A 5 -14.52 6.23 3.87
N GLN A 6 -14.23 6.02 2.59
CA GLN A 6 -13.44 4.89 2.12
C GLN A 6 -12.12 4.92 2.86
N HIS A 7 -11.90 3.91 3.70
CA HIS A 7 -10.64 3.75 4.43
C HIS A 7 -9.51 3.61 3.41
N TYR A 8 -8.68 4.65 3.30
CA TYR A 8 -7.49 4.65 2.47
C TYR A 8 -6.25 4.59 3.34
N TYR A 9 -5.27 3.80 2.91
CA TYR A 9 -3.96 3.77 3.55
C TYR A 9 -3.07 4.79 2.86
N TYR A 10 -2.49 5.67 3.67
CA TYR A 10 -1.54 6.67 3.20
C TYR A 10 -0.12 6.09 3.23
N ALA A 11 0.59 6.20 2.12
CA ALA A 11 1.99 5.79 2.03
C ALA A 11 2.83 6.83 1.27
N MET A 12 4.11 6.91 1.61
CA MET A 12 5.10 7.73 0.92
C MET A 12 6.28 6.86 0.52
N GLY A 13 6.66 6.91 -0.76
CA GLY A 13 7.84 6.24 -1.30
C GLY A 13 8.90 7.25 -1.74
N LYS A 14 10.17 6.97 -1.43
CA LYS A 14 11.31 7.78 -1.88
C LYS A 14 12.37 6.89 -2.52
N ARG A 15 12.87 7.27 -3.71
CA ARG A 15 14.00 6.61 -4.36
C ARG A 15 14.88 7.67 -5.03
N LYS A 16 16.16 7.72 -4.64
CA LYS A 16 17.10 8.77 -5.07
C LYS A 16 16.49 10.16 -4.79
N THR A 17 16.21 10.95 -5.83
CA THR A 17 15.60 12.28 -5.78
C THR A 17 14.09 12.27 -5.99
N SER A 18 13.49 11.14 -6.38
CA SER A 18 12.07 11.04 -6.66
C SER A 18 11.26 10.72 -5.41
N VAL A 19 10.12 11.40 -5.24
CA VAL A 19 9.16 11.22 -4.15
C VAL A 19 7.80 10.87 -4.75
N ALA A 20 7.17 9.82 -4.24
CA ALA A 20 5.83 9.39 -4.62
C ALA A 20 4.92 9.36 -3.39
N GLN A 21 3.76 10.01 -3.48
CA GLN A 21 2.70 9.90 -2.49
C GLN A 21 1.63 8.94 -3.03
N VAL A 22 1.26 7.94 -2.24
CA VAL A 22 0.35 6.87 -2.66
C VAL A 22 -0.82 6.80 -1.70
N ARG A 23 -2.02 6.69 -2.28
CA ARG A 23 -3.26 6.38 -1.56
C ARG A 23 -3.66 4.98 -1.99
N LEU A 24 -3.67 4.04 -1.05
CA LEU A 24 -4.05 2.65 -1.30
C LEU A 24 -5.49 2.45 -0.85
N TYR A 25 -6.29 1.88 -1.74
CA TYR A 25 -7.66 1.46 -1.47
C TYR A 25 -7.69 -0.06 -1.44
N THR A 26 -8.53 -0.64 -0.57
CA THR A 26 -8.68 -2.11 -0.45
C THR A 26 -9.49 -2.71 -1.61
N ASP A 27 -10.14 -1.87 -2.40
CA ASP A 27 -10.91 -2.30 -3.56
C ASP A 27 -10.00 -2.64 -4.76
N THR A 28 -10.51 -3.46 -5.68
CA THR A 28 -9.86 -3.79 -6.95
C THR A 28 -9.88 -2.60 -7.89
N GLY A 29 -8.94 -1.68 -7.69
CA GLY A 29 -8.75 -0.48 -8.51
C GLY A 29 -7.68 -0.60 -9.59
N ILE A 30 -7.73 0.32 -10.55
CA ILE A 30 -6.69 0.51 -11.56
C ILE A 30 -5.55 1.34 -10.95
N ASN A 31 -4.30 0.91 -11.12
CA ASN A 31 -3.13 1.69 -10.69
C ASN A 31 -2.93 2.91 -11.59
N GLN A 32 -3.20 4.11 -11.08
CA GLN A 32 -3.03 5.37 -11.80
C GLN A 32 -1.97 6.25 -11.13
N VAL A 33 -1.19 6.98 -11.93
CA VAL A 33 -0.18 7.93 -11.47
C VAL A 33 -0.52 9.29 -12.04
N ASN A 34 -0.78 10.28 -11.17
CA ASN A 34 -1.18 11.64 -11.57
C ASN A 34 -2.38 11.70 -12.53
N GLY A 35 -3.34 10.78 -12.37
CA GLY A 35 -4.54 10.68 -13.23
C GLY A 35 -4.29 10.02 -14.59
N ARG A 36 -3.09 9.46 -14.82
CA ARG A 36 -2.76 8.69 -16.03
C ARG A 36 -2.61 7.20 -15.70
N PRO A 37 -2.94 6.31 -16.65
CA PRO A 37 -2.74 4.88 -16.48
C PRO A 37 -1.25 4.55 -16.42
N LEU A 38 -0.92 3.46 -15.72
CA LEU A 38 0.47 3.05 -15.49
C LEU A 38 1.23 2.80 -16.79
N GLU A 39 0.52 2.29 -17.81
CA GLU A 39 1.04 1.93 -19.12
C GLU A 39 1.55 3.15 -19.91
N GLU A 40 0.93 4.31 -19.73
CA GLU A 40 1.35 5.56 -20.39
C GLU A 40 2.55 6.21 -19.69
N VAL A 41 2.58 6.14 -18.36
CA VAL A 41 3.64 6.78 -17.55
C VAL A 41 4.94 5.97 -17.57
N PHE A 42 4.83 4.64 -17.59
CA PHE A 42 5.98 3.74 -17.62
C PHE A 42 5.87 2.78 -18.83
N PRO A 43 6.43 3.17 -19.99
CA PRO A 43 6.31 2.38 -21.22
C PRO A 43 7.11 1.07 -21.19
N TRP A 44 8.10 0.95 -20.29
CA TRP A 44 8.91 -0.26 -20.18
C TRP A 44 8.29 -1.30 -19.25
N ASP A 45 8.13 -2.52 -19.76
CA ASP A 45 7.54 -3.65 -19.02
C ASP A 45 8.29 -3.96 -17.71
N SER A 46 9.62 -3.87 -17.72
CA SER A 46 10.44 -4.13 -16.52
C SER A 46 10.07 -3.21 -15.34
N TRP A 47 9.68 -1.97 -15.61
CA TRP A 47 9.26 -1.03 -14.57
C TRP A 47 7.86 -1.36 -14.05
N GLN A 48 6.95 -1.76 -14.92
CA GLN A 48 5.62 -2.22 -14.54
C GLN A 48 5.70 -3.48 -13.67
N GLN A 49 6.58 -4.42 -14.02
CA GLN A 49 6.84 -5.61 -13.22
C GLN A 49 7.36 -5.26 -11.82
N LEU A 50 8.28 -4.30 -11.71
CA LEU A 50 8.82 -3.87 -10.42
C LEU A 50 7.72 -3.30 -9.50
N ILE A 51 6.77 -2.55 -10.06
CA ILE A 51 5.64 -1.97 -9.33
C ILE A 51 4.65 -3.06 -8.89
N ARG A 52 4.44 -4.09 -9.69
CA ARG A 52 3.52 -5.22 -9.40
C ARG A 52 4.13 -6.26 -8.46
N GLN A 53 5.45 -6.41 -8.43
CA GLN A 53 6.16 -7.36 -7.57
C GLN A 53 5.79 -7.31 -6.08
N PRO A 54 5.73 -6.14 -5.40
CA PRO A 54 5.39 -6.10 -3.97
C PRO A 54 3.99 -6.66 -3.68
N PHE A 55 3.00 -6.39 -4.52
CA PHE A 55 1.64 -6.92 -4.34
C PHE A 55 1.55 -8.44 -4.52
N ARG A 56 2.40 -9.02 -5.39
CA ARG A 56 2.46 -10.48 -5.57
C ARG A 56 3.13 -11.19 -4.38
N ARG A 57 4.06 -10.52 -3.70
CA ARG A 57 4.90 -11.14 -2.67
C ARG A 57 4.22 -11.23 -1.30
N ASP A 58 3.04 -10.63 -1.16
CA ASP A 58 2.36 -10.51 0.13
C ASP A 58 1.49 -11.76 0.43
N GLU A 59 2.13 -12.91 0.54
CA GLU A 59 1.47 -14.18 0.91
C GLU A 59 1.44 -14.38 2.44
N ARG A 60 2.12 -13.52 3.23
CA ARG A 60 2.31 -13.72 4.69
C ARG A 60 2.46 -12.40 5.50
N ALA A 61 1.66 -11.37 5.24
CA ALA A 61 1.53 -10.28 6.19
C ALA A 61 0.85 -10.81 7.47
N ARG A 62 1.65 -11.26 8.45
CA ARG A 62 1.14 -11.62 9.77
C ARG A 62 0.43 -10.41 10.35
N PRO A 63 -0.81 -10.54 10.87
CA PRO A 63 -1.44 -9.45 11.60
C PRO A 63 -0.53 -9.07 12.77
N VAL A 64 -0.22 -7.78 12.90
CA VAL A 64 0.54 -7.24 14.04
C VAL A 64 -0.27 -7.54 15.31
N PRO A 65 0.27 -8.33 16.26
CA PRO A 65 -0.47 -8.60 17.49
C PRO A 65 -0.60 -7.29 18.28
N ASP A 66 -1.83 -6.96 18.69
CA ASP A 66 -2.11 -5.82 19.54
C ASP A 66 -1.35 -5.99 20.88
N ARG A 67 -0.36 -5.12 21.10
CA ARG A 67 0.52 -5.13 22.28
C ARG A 67 -0.23 -4.86 23.60
N ARG A 68 -1.52 -4.55 23.55
CA ARG A 68 -2.34 -4.16 24.71
C ARG A 68 -2.77 -5.30 25.62
N GLN A 69 -2.48 -6.57 25.30
CA GLN A 69 -2.90 -7.72 26.13
C GLN A 69 -1.78 -8.37 26.97
N ASP A 70 -0.55 -7.86 26.94
CA ASP A 70 0.63 -8.49 27.58
C ASP A 70 0.99 -7.90 28.96
N THR A 71 -0.02 -7.47 29.74
CA THR A 71 0.18 -7.03 31.14
C THR A 71 -0.56 -7.89 32.16
N ARG A 72 -1.25 -8.97 31.75
CA ARG A 72 -2.01 -9.84 32.66
C ARG A 72 -1.36 -11.19 32.99
N ARG A 73 -0.02 -11.30 32.90
CA ARG A 73 0.71 -12.56 33.20
C ARG A 73 1.90 -12.41 34.17
N ARG A 74 1.94 -11.34 34.98
CA ARG A 74 2.94 -11.17 36.06
C ARG A 74 2.31 -10.96 37.44
N SER A 75 1.31 -11.77 37.79
CA SER A 75 0.86 -11.91 39.19
C SER A 75 0.73 -13.39 39.53
N CYS A 76 1.85 -14.03 39.86
CA CYS A 76 1.92 -15.15 40.77
C CYS A 76 3.30 -15.12 41.44
#